data_AF-A0A1A9VX18-F1
#
_entry.id   AF-A0A1A9VX18-F1
#
_cell.length_a   1.000
_cell.length_b   1.000
_cell.length_c   1.000
_cell.angle_alpha   90.00
_cell.angle_beta   90.00
_cell.angle_gamma   90.00
#
_symmetry.space_group_name_H-M   'P 1'
#
loop_
_entity.id
_entity.type
_entity.pdbx_description
1 polymer ?
#
loop_
_entity_poly.entity_id
_entity_poly.type
_entity_poly.pdbx_seq_one_letter_code
_entity_poly.pdbx_strand_id
1 'polypeptide(L)'
;MDGNTYALCISLQVNVTWGLPYFACDFYIAMDVICSTSSIFNLVAISVDRYIAVTQPIKYAKHRNSRRVCLTIVMVWAISAAIGSPIVLGLNNTPDRDPSLCMFYNTDFIVYSSLSSFYIPCIIMVFLYWNIFKSGSVN
;
A
#
# COMPACT_ATOMS: atom_id res chain seq x y z
N MET A 1 21.71 7.63 24.08
CA MET A 1 21.22 7.33 22.71
C MET A 1 20.72 8.65 22.17
N ASP A 2 21.59 9.33 21.43
CA ASP A 2 21.72 10.76 21.59
C ASP A 2 21.01 11.55 20.49
N GLY A 3 20.44 12.68 20.89
CA GLY A 3 20.60 13.99 20.24
C GLY A 3 20.95 13.99 18.76
N ASN A 4 22.22 13.67 18.52
CA ASN A 4 22.84 13.82 17.24
C ASN A 4 22.43 12.75 16.22
N THR A 5 22.01 11.55 16.63
CA THR A 5 21.63 10.49 15.69
C THR A 5 20.29 10.78 15.00
N TYR A 6 19.32 11.36 15.72
CA TYR A 6 18.08 11.84 15.09
C TYR A 6 18.35 13.06 14.22
N ALA A 7 19.22 13.97 14.66
CA ALA A 7 19.56 15.16 13.89
C ALA A 7 20.33 14.80 12.61
N LEU A 8 21.16 13.76 12.62
CA LEU A 8 21.88 13.26 11.44
C LEU A 8 20.95 12.53 10.46
N CYS A 9 20.02 11.70 10.94
CA CYS A 9 18.98 11.10 10.10
C CYS A 9 18.10 12.18 9.46
N ILE A 10 17.73 13.20 10.22
CA ILE A 10 16.97 14.35 9.72
C ILE A 10 17.82 15.10 8.70
N SER A 11 19.05 15.50 8.99
CA SER A 11 19.88 16.28 8.05
C SER A 11 20.32 15.50 6.79
N LEU A 12 20.42 14.17 6.83
CA LEU A 12 20.59 13.33 5.63
C LEU A 12 19.33 13.27 4.76
N GLN A 13 18.14 13.45 5.34
CA GLN A 13 16.86 13.49 4.63
C GLN A 13 16.43 14.94 4.25
N VAL A 14 16.90 15.96 4.97
CA VAL A 14 16.33 17.33 4.99
C VAL A 14 16.99 18.31 4.02
N ASN A 15 18.11 17.97 3.38
CA ASN A 15 18.62 18.77 2.26
C ASN A 15 18.01 18.40 0.89
N VAL A 16 16.90 17.65 0.87
CA VAL A 16 16.18 17.30 -0.36
C VAL A 16 15.12 18.37 -0.61
N THR A 17 15.56 19.53 -1.10
CA THR A 17 14.64 20.48 -1.72
C THR A 17 14.09 19.86 -3.00
N TRP A 18 12.77 19.91 -3.17
CA TRP A 18 12.12 19.43 -4.39
C TRP A 18 12.30 20.48 -5.50
N GLY A 19 13.28 20.25 -6.38
CA GLY A 19 13.59 21.15 -7.49
C GLY A 19 12.73 20.96 -8.75
N LEU A 20 11.79 19.99 -8.74
CA LEU A 20 10.92 19.67 -9.87
C LEU A 20 9.57 20.39 -9.76
N PRO A 21 8.77 20.43 -10.85
CA PRO A 21 7.43 21.02 -10.82
C PRO A 21 6.49 20.35 -9.81
N TYR A 22 5.44 21.05 -9.41
CA TYR A 22 4.41 20.55 -8.48
C TYR A 22 3.76 19.25 -8.96
N PHE A 23 3.48 19.13 -10.28
CA PHE A 23 2.88 17.93 -10.85
C PHE A 23 3.76 16.69 -10.69
N ALA A 24 5.09 16.87 -10.71
CA ALA A 24 6.03 15.78 -10.55
C ALA A 24 6.06 15.29 -9.10
N CYS A 25 5.89 16.22 -8.14
CA CYS A 25 5.74 15.86 -6.73
C CYS A 25 4.44 15.08 -6.51
N ASP A 26 3.31 15.57 -7.05
CA ASP A 26 2.02 14.91 -6.90
C ASP A 26 2.01 13.52 -7.54
N PHE A 27 2.65 13.37 -8.70
CA PHE A 27 2.86 12.06 -9.34
C PHE A 27 3.75 11.14 -8.51
N TYR A 28 4.86 11.66 -7.97
CA TYR A 28 5.78 10.89 -7.14
C TYR A 28 5.09 10.35 -5.89
N ILE A 29 4.37 11.22 -5.16
CA ILE A 29 3.60 10.84 -3.98
C ILE A 29 2.50 9.83 -4.35
N ALA A 30 1.77 10.05 -5.45
CA ALA A 30 0.75 9.10 -5.91
C ALA A 30 1.36 7.73 -6.23
N MET A 31 2.49 7.69 -6.93
CA MET A 31 3.19 6.45 -7.26
C MET A 31 3.68 5.72 -6.01
N ASP A 32 4.21 6.44 -5.02
CA ASP A 32 4.65 5.87 -3.73
C ASP A 32 3.50 5.16 -2.99
N VAL A 33 2.34 5.83 -2.90
CA VAL A 33 1.13 5.24 -2.33
C VAL A 33 0.69 4.02 -3.15
N ILE A 34 0.58 4.14 -4.47
CA ILE A 34 0.14 3.04 -5.34
C ILE A 34 1.06 1.81 -5.22
N CYS A 35 2.38 2.02 -5.23
CA CYS A 35 3.36 0.93 -5.16
C CYS A 35 3.33 0.24 -3.80
N SER A 36 3.27 1.00 -2.71
CA SER A 36 3.18 0.45 -1.36
C SER A 36 1.87 -0.32 -1.13
N THR A 37 0.72 0.24 -1.53
CA THR A 37 -0.57 -0.45 -1.49
C THR A 37 -0.53 -1.75 -2.32
N SER A 38 -0.02 -1.68 -3.55
CA SER A 38 0.04 -2.83 -4.47
C SER A 38 0.89 -3.96 -3.88
N SER A 39 2.03 -3.65 -3.28
CA SER A 39 2.90 -4.63 -2.61
C SER A 39 2.14 -5.38 -1.51
N ILE A 40 1.47 -4.65 -0.62
CA ILE A 40 0.74 -5.24 0.52
C ILE A 40 -0.45 -6.08 0.04
N PHE A 41 -1.24 -5.59 -0.91
CA PHE A 41 -2.38 -6.32 -1.45
C PHE A 41 -1.97 -7.58 -2.22
N ASN A 42 -0.81 -7.56 -2.90
CA ASN A 42 -0.24 -8.78 -3.50
C ASN A 42 0.12 -9.81 -2.42
N LEU A 43 0.68 -9.40 -1.28
CA LEU A 43 0.91 -10.31 -0.14
C LEU A 43 -0.40 -10.90 0.40
N VAL A 44 -1.45 -10.09 0.53
CA VAL A 44 -2.80 -10.56 0.90
C VAL A 44 -3.30 -11.61 -0.08
N ALA A 45 -3.21 -11.33 -1.39
CA ALA A 45 -3.63 -12.25 -2.43
C ALA A 45 -2.89 -13.60 -2.37
N ILE A 46 -1.58 -13.57 -2.14
CA ILE A 46 -0.76 -14.79 -1.97
C ILE A 46 -1.22 -15.56 -0.72
N SER A 47 -1.49 -14.88 0.39
CA SER A 47 -2.00 -15.52 1.61
C SER A 47 -3.37 -16.15 1.41
N VAL A 48 -4.28 -15.50 0.69
CA VAL A 48 -5.59 -16.05 0.32
C VAL A 48 -5.43 -17.28 -0.56
N ASP A 49 -4.55 -17.25 -1.56
CA ASP A 49 -4.30 -18.40 -2.44
C ASP A 49 -3.84 -19.61 -1.62
N ARG A 50 -2.89 -19.40 -0.69
CA ARG A 50 -2.41 -20.44 0.23
C ARG A 50 -3.52 -20.95 1.15
N TYR A 51 -4.36 -20.06 1.69
CA TYR A 51 -5.50 -20.47 2.52
C TYR A 51 -6.47 -21.38 1.76
N ILE A 52 -6.81 -21.05 0.51
CA ILE A 52 -7.72 -21.83 -0.32
C ILE A 52 -7.07 -23.18 -0.69
N ALA A 53 -5.78 -23.21 -0.99
CA ALA A 53 -5.06 -24.43 -1.29
C ALA A 53 -5.07 -25.42 -0.10
N VAL A 54 -4.92 -24.92 1.12
CA VAL A 54 -4.93 -25.74 2.35
C VAL A 54 -6.33 -26.19 2.74
N THR A 55 -7.32 -25.29 2.70
CA THR A 55 -8.68 -25.59 3.18
C THR A 55 -9.55 -26.31 2.14
N GLN A 56 -9.32 -26.10 0.84
CA GLN A 56 -10.15 -26.67 -0.23
C GLN A 56 -9.30 -27.29 -1.37
N PRO A 57 -8.55 -28.38 -1.10
CA PRO A 57 -7.61 -28.95 -2.06
C PRO A 57 -8.27 -29.44 -3.36
N ILE A 58 -9.50 -29.97 -3.30
CA ILE A 58 -10.26 -30.46 -4.48
C ILE A 58 -10.65 -29.29 -5.41
N LYS A 59 -11.05 -28.14 -4.84
CA LYS A 59 -11.42 -26.94 -5.60
C LYS A 59 -10.19 -26.26 -6.21
N TYR A 60 -9.07 -26.31 -5.49
CA TYR A 60 -7.78 -25.81 -5.96
C TYR A 60 -7.21 -26.65 -7.12
N ALA A 61 -7.20 -27.98 -7.00
CA ALA A 61 -6.67 -28.89 -8.02
C ALA A 61 -7.40 -28.80 -9.37
N LYS A 62 -8.72 -28.55 -9.36
CA LYS A 62 -9.54 -28.38 -10.57
C LYS A 62 -9.22 -27.07 -11.33
N HIS A 63 -8.46 -26.15 -10.75
CA HIS A 63 -8.31 -24.79 -11.25
C HIS A 63 -6.84 -24.32 -11.23
N ARG A 64 -5.99 -25.00 -11.99
CA ARG A 64 -4.61 -24.55 -12.29
C ARG A 64 -4.67 -23.28 -13.16
N ASN A 65 -4.67 -22.10 -12.54
CA ASN A 65 -5.12 -20.89 -13.24
C ASN A 65 -4.11 -19.73 -13.21
N SER A 66 -3.17 -19.72 -14.16
CA SER A 66 -2.30 -18.56 -14.42
C SER A 66 -3.10 -17.30 -14.81
N ARG A 67 -4.30 -17.46 -15.41
CA ARG A 67 -5.17 -16.31 -15.73
C ARG A 67 -5.74 -15.67 -14.48
N ARG A 68 -6.05 -16.44 -13.42
CA ARG A 68 -6.48 -15.88 -12.13
C ARG A 68 -5.38 -15.07 -11.47
N VAL A 69 -4.14 -15.57 -11.47
CA VAL A 69 -3.00 -14.82 -10.91
C VAL A 69 -2.84 -13.48 -11.63
N CYS A 70 -2.88 -13.49 -12.97
CA CYS A 70 -2.84 -12.27 -13.76
C CYS A 70 -4.01 -11.31 -13.44
N LEU A 71 -5.24 -11.83 -13.40
CA LEU A 71 -6.43 -11.04 -13.02
C LEU A 71 -6.30 -10.45 -11.61
N THR A 72 -5.81 -11.22 -10.64
CA THR A 72 -5.61 -10.73 -9.27
C THR A 72 -4.60 -9.59 -9.23
N ILE A 73 -3.46 -9.72 -9.94
CA ILE A 73 -2.47 -8.66 -10.04
C ILE A 73 -3.11 -7.40 -10.65
N VAL A 74 -3.81 -7.53 -11.78
CA VAL A 74 -4.48 -6.40 -12.43
C VAL A 74 -5.51 -5.74 -11.51
N MET A 75 -6.31 -6.52 -10.78
CA MET A 75 -7.27 -6.01 -9.81
C MET A 75 -6.59 -5.27 -8.65
N VAL A 76 -5.49 -5.82 -8.12
CA VAL A 76 -4.70 -5.17 -7.07
C VAL A 76 -4.18 -3.82 -7.56
N TRP A 77 -3.58 -3.78 -8.75
CA TRP A 77 -3.10 -2.54 -9.34
C TRP A 77 -4.22 -1.52 -9.57
N ALA A 78 -5.40 -1.96 -10.05
CA ALA A 78 -6.54 -1.09 -10.26
C ALA A 78 -7.07 -0.49 -8.93
N ILE A 79 -7.15 -1.30 -7.87
CA ILE A 79 -7.56 -0.85 -6.54
C ILE A 79 -6.54 0.13 -5.96
N SER A 80 -5.24 -0.19 -6.05
CA SER A 80 -4.17 0.69 -5.58
C SER A 80 -4.17 2.02 -6.33
N ALA A 81 -4.34 2.00 -7.66
CA ALA A 81 -4.48 3.20 -8.48
C ALA A 81 -5.70 4.03 -8.08
N ALA A 82 -6.84 3.40 -7.77
CA ALA A 82 -8.01 4.10 -7.28
C ALA A 82 -7.75 4.82 -5.95
N ILE A 83 -7.01 4.19 -5.02
CA ILE A 83 -6.64 4.78 -3.72
C ILE A 83 -5.65 5.95 -3.89
N GLY A 84 -4.70 5.85 -4.82
CA GLY A 84 -3.71 6.91 -5.09
C GLY A 84 -4.21 8.03 -6.03
N SER A 85 -5.26 7.78 -6.82
CA SER A 85 -5.86 8.73 -7.75
C SER A 85 -6.23 10.11 -7.16
N PRO A 86 -6.68 10.24 -5.90
CA PRO A 86 -7.12 11.53 -5.37
C PRO A 86 -5.97 12.56 -5.33
N ILE A 87 -4.72 12.14 -5.19
CA ILE A 87 -3.54 13.03 -5.23
C ILE A 87 -3.40 13.70 -6.60
N VAL A 88 -3.52 12.91 -7.66
CA VAL A 88 -3.36 13.37 -9.06
C VAL A 88 -4.53 14.26 -9.48
N LEU A 89 -5.70 14.13 -8.84
CA LEU A 89 -6.86 14.99 -9.03
C LEU A 89 -6.75 16.34 -8.30
N GLY A 90 -5.64 16.61 -7.61
CA GLY A 90 -5.36 17.91 -7.01
C GLY A 90 -5.81 18.07 -5.56
N LEU A 91 -6.12 16.98 -4.84
CA LEU A 91 -6.44 17.06 -3.40
C LEU A 91 -5.26 17.53 -2.53
N ASN A 92 -4.03 17.48 -3.08
CA ASN A 92 -2.83 18.02 -2.44
C ASN A 92 -2.57 19.51 -2.75
N ASN A 93 -3.51 20.20 -3.41
CA ASN A 93 -3.35 21.60 -3.80
C ASN A 93 -3.96 22.52 -2.72
N THR A 94 -3.19 22.83 -1.68
CA THR A 94 -3.57 23.76 -0.61
C THR A 94 -2.89 25.13 -0.76
N PRO A 95 -3.46 26.22 -0.22
CA PRO A 95 -2.86 27.55 -0.27
C PRO A 95 -1.49 27.63 0.46
N ASP A 96 -1.31 26.80 1.49
CA ASP A 96 -0.10 26.76 2.32
C ASP A 96 1.02 25.86 1.75
N ARG A 97 0.93 25.52 0.45
CA ARG A 97 1.88 24.63 -0.21
C ARG A 97 3.21 25.30 -0.47
N ASP A 98 4.28 24.74 0.10
CA ASP A 98 5.65 25.15 -0.17
C ASP A 98 6.17 24.41 -1.42
N PRO A 99 6.52 25.10 -2.52
CA PRO A 99 7.01 24.46 -3.73
C PRO A 99 8.39 23.81 -3.57
N SER A 100 9.14 24.15 -2.51
CA SER A 100 10.46 23.59 -2.23
C SER A 100 10.40 22.25 -1.48
N LEU A 101 9.22 21.83 -1.03
CA LEU A 101 9.00 20.60 -0.28
C LEU A 101 7.99 19.71 -1.00
N CYS A 102 8.31 18.42 -1.09
CA CYS A 102 7.39 17.42 -1.61
C CYS A 102 6.81 16.60 -0.47
N MET A 103 5.64 17.01 0.02
CA MET A 103 4.98 16.38 1.17
C MET A 103 3.45 16.39 1.02
N PHE A 104 2.78 15.64 1.89
CA PHE A 104 1.33 15.65 2.01
C PHE A 104 0.88 16.90 2.79
N TYR A 105 0.00 17.69 2.19
CA TYR A 105 -0.56 18.88 2.84
C TYR A 105 -1.94 18.66 3.45
N ASN A 106 -2.63 17.60 3.03
CA ASN A 106 -4.00 17.33 3.44
C ASN A 106 -4.05 16.20 4.48
N THR A 107 -4.35 16.52 5.73
CA THR A 107 -4.38 15.56 6.85
C THR A 107 -5.40 14.45 6.63
N ASP A 108 -6.57 14.76 6.06
CA ASP A 108 -7.60 13.76 5.78
C ASP A 108 -7.11 12.73 4.77
N PHE A 109 -6.36 13.18 3.77
CA PHE A 109 -5.71 12.31 2.80
C PHE A 109 -4.63 11.43 3.43
N ILE A 110 -3.81 11.97 4.35
CA ILE A 110 -2.80 11.19 5.07
C ILE A 110 -3.45 10.06 5.86
N VAL A 111 -4.54 10.35 6.58
CA VAL A 111 -5.28 9.36 7.36
C VAL A 111 -5.90 8.31 6.44
N TYR A 112 -6.58 8.74 5.37
CA TYR A 112 -7.22 7.84 4.41
C TYR A 112 -6.21 6.92 3.72
N SER A 113 -5.09 7.46 3.23
CA SER A 113 -4.05 6.69 2.53
C SER A 113 -3.37 5.70 3.47
N SER A 114 -3.11 6.09 4.72
CA SER A 114 -2.57 5.20 5.76
C SER A 114 -3.54 4.05 6.09
N LEU A 115 -4.80 4.38 6.37
CA LEU A 115 -5.84 3.39 6.71
C LEU A 115 -6.05 2.37 5.59
N SER A 116 -6.19 2.85 4.35
CA SER A 116 -6.46 2.01 3.19
C SER A 116 -5.26 1.17 2.76
N SER A 117 -4.04 1.71 2.85
CA SER A 117 -2.83 1.02 2.37
C SER A 117 -2.22 0.10 3.41
N PHE A 118 -2.35 0.41 4.70
CA PHE A 118 -1.66 -0.32 5.76
C PHE A 118 -2.61 -1.06 6.70
N TYR A 119 -3.55 -0.33 7.33
CA TYR A 119 -4.37 -0.89 8.41
C TYR A 119 -5.39 -1.90 7.91
N ILE A 120 -6.15 -1.58 6.84
CA ILE A 120 -7.15 -2.49 6.28
C ILE A 120 -6.49 -3.80 5.80
N PRO A 121 -5.41 -3.78 5.00
CA PRO A 121 -4.74 -5.01 4.58
C PRO A 121 -4.14 -5.81 5.74
N CYS A 122 -3.61 -5.14 6.77
CA CYS A 122 -3.11 -5.82 7.96
C CYS A 122 -4.22 -6.58 8.70
N ILE A 123 -5.39 -5.97 8.88
CA ILE A 123 -6.55 -6.64 9.49
C ILE A 123 -6.96 -7.87 8.68
N ILE A 124 -7.01 -7.75 7.34
CA ILE A 124 -7.33 -8.88 6.45
C ILE A 124 -6.30 -10.00 6.61
N MET A 125 -5.00 -9.67 6.62
CA MET A 125 -3.93 -10.65 6.84
C MET A 125 -4.08 -11.38 8.17
N VAL A 126 -4.26 -10.63 9.26
CA VAL A 126 -4.42 -11.21 10.60
C VAL A 126 -5.62 -12.15 10.64
N PHE A 127 -6.76 -11.75 10.06
CA PHE A 127 -7.95 -12.59 10.01
C PHE A 127 -7.73 -13.86 9.17
N LEU A 128 -7.08 -13.76 8.01
CA LEU A 128 -6.76 -14.92 7.17
C LEU A 128 -5.84 -15.90 7.89
N TYR A 129 -4.76 -15.41 8.51
CA TYR A 129 -3.83 -16.25 9.27
C TYR A 129 -4.50 -16.89 10.48
N TRP A 130 -5.35 -16.16 11.19
CA TRP A 130 -6.14 -16.72 12.29
C TRP A 130 -7.00 -17.90 11.82
N ASN A 131 -7.69 -17.76 10.69
CA ASN A 131 -8.50 -18.83 10.13
C ASN A 131 -7.66 -20.03 9.66
N ILE A 132 -6.49 -19.78 9.04
CA ILE A 132 -5.53 -20.86 8.69
C ILE A 132 -5.16 -21.64 9.94
N PHE A 133 -4.76 -20.95 11.02
CA PHE A 133 -4.33 -21.60 12.26
C PHE A 133 -5.46 -22.38 12.92
N LYS A 134 -6.67 -21.81 12.97
CA LYS A 134 -7.86 -22.49 13.49
C LYS A 134 -8.19 -23.76 12.68
N SER A 135 -8.17 -23.69 11.35
CA SER A 135 -8.41 -24.86 10.50
C SER A 135 -7.30 -25.92 10.62
N GLY A 136 -6.05 -25.51 10.86
CA GLY A 136 -4.93 -26.42 11.10
C GLY A 136 -4.96 -27.09 12.48
N SER A 137 -5.55 -26.45 13.49
CA SER A 137 -5.66 -26.98 14.87
C SER A 137 -6.87 -27.91 15.10
N VAL A 138 -7.73 -28.10 14.10
CA VAL A 138 -8.93 -28.97 14.17
C VAL A 138 -8.69 -30.33 13.46
N ASN A 139 -7.43 -30.67 13.16
CA ASN A 139 -7.01 -32.00 12.75
C ASN A 139 -6.15 -32.67 13.82
#